data_AF-A0A7Y7ABB0-F1
#
_entry.id   AF-A0A7Y7ABB0-F1
#
_cell.length_a   1.000
_cell.length_b   1.000
_cell.length_c   1.000
_cell.angle_alpha   90.00
_cell.angle_beta   90.00
_cell.angle_gamma   90.00
#
_symmetry.space_group_name_H-M   'P 1'
#
loop_
_entity.id
_entity.type
_entity.pdbx_description
1 polymer ?
#
loop_
_entity_poly.entity_id
_entity_poly.type
_entity_poly.pdbx_seq_one_letter_code
_entity_poly.pdbx_strand_id
1 'polypeptide(L)'
;MSLTTGFLVLFFTIVIPGFLFLRSYYFGEFSKQFNPKDNITKQLLFGIIPGSIIEILSFLIGKKLGWISVDSIHVLSFFETVNNQKIAENEEAQMLIENPVHFGYYLLIVYGLSFLSGIIFSRLIRAWSLDKHIKMLRFKNQWYYIFSGEIFEFKKFKSAANILGKASENGKKKIVELSKVDVLISNGGENEFYSGYVVDYDLLPSDPSKLDNLYLMDASRYTLKEVKNHNSAFTHPKISEKKPIPGEIFVLNMCNLVNINVSYLLSEKGYTEQKAWIKFLCRILNIIILTLIVTSIFPIFYPFESIQNEYYVLFHQNASWFDKLLFLGFAIFLLGLPIMNKDKETGNYTNSWKEVGMNSLFMLGFAILFCLSFFLF
;
A
#
# COMPACT_ATOMS: atom_id res chain seq x y z
N MET A 1 -25.25 -32.36 -15.79
CA MET A 1 -25.32 -30.90 -15.53
C MET A 1 -25.06 -30.55 -14.05
N SER A 2 -24.98 -31.52 -13.14
CA SER A 2 -24.78 -31.33 -11.69
C SER A 2 -23.41 -30.76 -11.29
N LEU A 3 -22.35 -31.36 -11.84
CA LEU A 3 -20.96 -31.00 -11.58
C LEU A 3 -20.63 -29.58 -12.09
N THR A 4 -21.36 -29.12 -13.11
CA THR A 4 -21.15 -27.82 -13.75
C THR A 4 -21.61 -26.66 -12.86
N THR A 5 -22.78 -26.77 -12.21
CA THR A 5 -23.32 -25.68 -11.38
C THR A 5 -22.53 -25.51 -10.08
N GLY A 6 -22.21 -26.60 -9.38
CA GLY A 6 -21.39 -26.54 -8.16
C GLY A 6 -19.99 -25.98 -8.43
N PHE A 7 -19.37 -26.39 -9.54
CA PHE A 7 -18.09 -25.83 -9.98
C PHE A 7 -18.20 -24.33 -10.29
N LEU A 8 -19.26 -23.89 -10.99
CA LEU A 8 -19.47 -22.47 -11.30
C LEU A 8 -19.63 -21.64 -10.03
N VAL A 9 -20.43 -22.10 -9.06
CA VAL A 9 -20.60 -21.40 -7.78
C VAL A 9 -19.26 -21.26 -7.06
N LEU A 10 -18.49 -22.35 -6.90
CA LEU A 10 -17.14 -22.32 -6.31
C LEU A 10 -16.20 -21.39 -7.08
N PHE A 11 -16.28 -21.39 -8.40
CA PHE A 11 -15.45 -20.54 -9.24
C PHE A 11 -15.75 -19.06 -9.01
N PHE A 12 -17.04 -18.68 -8.98
CA PHE A 12 -17.45 -17.29 -8.78
C PHE A 12 -17.29 -16.81 -7.33
N THR A 13 -17.45 -17.66 -6.32
CA THR A 13 -17.37 -17.25 -4.90
C THR A 13 -15.98 -17.41 -4.28
N ILE A 14 -15.13 -18.30 -4.80
CA ILE A 14 -13.80 -18.55 -4.22
C ILE A 14 -12.70 -18.14 -5.20
N VAL A 15 -12.72 -18.68 -6.42
CA VAL A 15 -11.59 -18.55 -7.34
C VAL A 15 -11.43 -17.12 -7.85
N ILE A 16 -12.51 -16.48 -8.31
CA ILE A 16 -12.46 -15.10 -8.80
C ILE A 16 -12.07 -14.11 -7.68
N PRO A 17 -12.69 -14.14 -6.49
CA PRO A 17 -12.25 -13.31 -5.36
C PRO A 17 -10.79 -13.54 -5.02
N GLY A 18 -10.34 -14.80 -4.95
CA GLY A 18 -8.94 -15.12 -4.72
C GLY A 18 -7.98 -14.51 -5.74
N PHE A 19 -8.34 -14.58 -7.02
CA PHE A 19 -7.56 -14.00 -8.10
C PHE A 19 -7.53 -12.46 -8.04
N LEU A 20 -8.69 -11.83 -7.76
CA LEU A 20 -8.78 -10.37 -7.57
C LEU A 20 -7.91 -9.89 -6.41
N PHE A 21 -7.90 -10.63 -5.29
CA PHE A 21 -7.05 -10.35 -4.14
C PHE A 21 -5.57 -10.40 -4.53
N LEU A 22 -5.14 -11.46 -5.21
CA LEU A 22 -3.74 -11.60 -5.63
C LEU A 22 -3.33 -10.47 -6.58
N ARG A 23 -4.20 -10.12 -7.54
CA ARG A 23 -3.95 -9.02 -8.47
C ARG A 23 -3.81 -7.68 -7.77
N SER A 24 -4.68 -7.38 -6.79
CA SER A 24 -4.62 -6.13 -6.04
C SER A 24 -3.49 -6.11 -5.00
N TYR A 25 -3.12 -7.27 -4.46
CA TYR A 25 -2.00 -7.45 -3.55
C TYR A 25 -0.66 -7.10 -4.21
N TYR A 26 -0.44 -7.54 -5.45
CA TYR A 26 0.78 -7.23 -6.21
C TYR A 26 0.70 -5.89 -6.95
N PHE A 27 -0.13 -4.92 -6.57
CA PHE A 27 -0.25 -3.66 -7.31
C PHE A 27 1.04 -2.78 -7.30
N GLY A 28 1.21 -1.94 -8.33
CA GLY A 28 2.32 -0.97 -8.45
C GLY A 28 3.62 -1.60 -8.96
N GLU A 29 4.73 -1.34 -8.26
CA GLU A 29 6.09 -1.84 -8.58
C GLU A 29 6.22 -3.37 -8.59
N PHE A 30 5.27 -4.05 -7.93
CA PHE A 30 5.23 -5.50 -7.86
C PHE A 30 4.24 -6.11 -8.87
N SER A 31 3.53 -5.29 -9.65
CA SER A 31 2.53 -5.76 -10.62
C SER A 31 3.15 -6.64 -11.69
N LYS A 32 4.42 -6.36 -12.00
CA LYS A 32 5.29 -7.11 -12.89
C LYS A 32 5.49 -8.58 -12.45
N GLN A 33 5.21 -8.95 -11.19
CA GLN A 33 5.25 -10.35 -10.72
C GLN A 33 3.96 -11.14 -11.03
N PHE A 34 2.85 -10.44 -11.21
CA PHE A 34 1.56 -11.03 -11.49
C PHE A 34 1.25 -10.85 -12.98
N ASN A 35 1.98 -11.57 -13.83
CA ASN A 35 1.71 -11.60 -15.26
C ASN A 35 0.69 -12.72 -15.56
N PRO A 36 -0.50 -12.40 -16.12
CA PRO A 36 -1.51 -13.41 -16.43
C PRO A 36 -1.06 -14.47 -17.44
N LYS A 37 0.00 -14.19 -18.21
CA LYS A 37 0.43 -15.02 -19.33
C LYS A 37 1.19 -16.29 -18.96
N ASP A 38 1.89 -16.32 -17.81
CA ASP A 38 2.90 -17.36 -17.57
C ASP A 38 2.43 -18.60 -16.81
N ASN A 39 1.31 -18.54 -16.05
CA ASN A 39 0.70 -19.75 -15.46
C ASN A 39 -0.68 -19.51 -14.83
N ILE A 40 -1.73 -19.43 -15.64
CA ILE A 40 -3.12 -19.23 -15.16
C ILE A 40 -3.49 -20.30 -14.14
N THR A 41 -3.15 -21.58 -14.38
CA THR A 41 -3.47 -22.69 -13.49
C THR A 41 -2.88 -22.51 -12.09
N LYS A 42 -1.59 -22.16 -12.00
CA LYS A 42 -0.91 -21.91 -10.73
C LYS A 42 -1.52 -20.71 -10.00
N GLN A 43 -1.88 -19.65 -10.73
CA GLN A 43 -2.51 -18.47 -10.14
C GLN A 43 -3.92 -18.77 -9.62
N LEU A 44 -4.71 -19.57 -10.35
CA LEU A 44 -6.02 -20.02 -9.89
C LEU A 44 -5.90 -20.88 -8.63
N LEU A 45 -4.96 -21.84 -8.60
CA LEU A 45 -4.71 -22.68 -7.42
C LEU A 45 -4.27 -21.87 -6.20
N PHE A 46 -3.35 -20.91 -6.37
CA PHE A 46 -2.96 -20.02 -5.27
C PHE A 46 -4.06 -19.04 -4.86
N GLY A 47 -5.01 -18.74 -5.76
CA GLY A 47 -6.18 -17.92 -5.48
C GLY A 47 -7.20 -18.61 -4.57
N ILE A 48 -7.27 -19.95 -4.56
CA ILE A 48 -8.23 -20.68 -3.73
C ILE A 48 -8.08 -20.33 -2.24
N ILE A 49 -6.83 -20.28 -1.74
CA ILE A 49 -6.56 -20.02 -0.32
C ILE A 49 -7.08 -18.63 0.13
N PRO A 50 -6.63 -17.50 -0.47
CA PRO A 50 -7.16 -16.18 -0.10
C PRO A 50 -8.65 -16.05 -0.43
N GLY A 51 -9.12 -16.67 -1.51
CA GLY A 51 -10.55 -16.70 -1.87
C GLY A 51 -11.42 -17.29 -0.76
N SER A 52 -11.04 -18.45 -0.23
CA SER A 52 -11.78 -19.10 0.87
C SER A 52 -11.77 -18.26 2.14
N ILE A 53 -10.65 -17.60 2.46
CA ILE A 53 -10.56 -16.72 3.63
C ILE A 53 -11.48 -15.50 3.45
N ILE A 54 -11.48 -14.88 2.27
CA ILE A 54 -12.31 -13.72 1.96
C ILE A 54 -13.79 -14.10 2.00
N GLU A 55 -14.16 -15.27 1.49
CA GLU A 55 -15.53 -15.75 1.52
C GLU A 55 -16.04 -15.93 2.96
N ILE A 56 -15.23 -16.58 3.82
CA ILE A 56 -15.56 -16.73 5.25
C ILE A 56 -15.72 -15.37 5.92
N LEU A 57 -14.80 -14.42 5.67
CA LEU A 57 -14.87 -13.08 6.23
C LEU A 57 -16.10 -12.31 5.73
N SER A 58 -16.41 -12.40 4.44
CA SER A 58 -17.55 -11.74 3.81
C SER A 58 -18.87 -12.26 4.41
N PHE A 59 -18.95 -13.57 4.63
CA PHE A 59 -20.09 -14.19 5.30
C PHE A 59 -20.26 -13.70 6.75
N LEU A 60 -19.17 -13.67 7.54
CA LEU A 60 -19.22 -13.19 8.93
C LEU A 60 -19.65 -11.71 9.01
N ILE A 61 -19.16 -10.88 8.10
CA ILE A 61 -19.53 -9.46 7.98
C ILE A 61 -21.01 -9.35 7.59
N GLY A 62 -21.45 -10.12 6.59
CA GLY A 62 -22.84 -10.15 6.14
C GLY A 62 -23.82 -10.57 7.24
N LYS A 63 -23.46 -11.57 8.06
CA LYS A 63 -24.26 -11.98 9.23
C LYS A 63 -24.37 -10.84 10.26
N LYS A 64 -23.25 -10.18 10.59
CA LYS A 64 -23.24 -9.08 11.57
C LYS A 64 -24.04 -7.86 11.10
N LEU A 65 -24.06 -7.60 9.80
CA LEU A 65 -24.82 -6.49 9.20
C LEU A 65 -26.29 -6.86 8.94
N GLY A 66 -26.72 -8.09 9.25
CA GLY A 66 -28.08 -8.56 9.01
C GLY A 66 -28.42 -8.78 7.53
N TRP A 67 -27.42 -8.82 6.65
CA TRP A 67 -27.60 -9.08 5.22
C TRP A 67 -27.77 -10.57 4.92
N ILE A 68 -27.26 -11.41 5.80
CA ILE A 68 -27.34 -12.87 5.70
C ILE A 68 -28.01 -13.37 6.97
N SER A 69 -29.20 -13.94 6.82
CA SER A 69 -29.97 -14.56 7.92
C SER A 69 -29.56 -16.01 8.21
N VAL A 70 -28.69 -16.58 7.37
CA VAL A 70 -28.27 -17.99 7.42
C VAL A 70 -27.32 -18.24 8.60
N ASP A 71 -27.51 -19.37 9.28
CA ASP A 71 -26.66 -19.75 10.41
C ASP A 71 -25.27 -20.24 9.95
N SER A 72 -24.24 -19.87 10.70
CA SER A 72 -22.83 -19.93 10.28
C SER A 72 -22.27 -21.35 10.05
N ILE A 73 -23.00 -22.37 10.49
CA ILE A 73 -22.68 -23.78 10.30
C ILE A 73 -23.08 -24.25 8.88
N HIS A 74 -23.93 -23.49 8.17
CA HIS A 74 -24.53 -23.94 6.92
C HIS A 74 -23.79 -23.54 5.64
N VAL A 75 -22.72 -22.75 5.68
CA VAL A 75 -21.96 -22.37 4.46
C VAL A 75 -21.29 -23.59 3.83
N LEU A 76 -20.68 -24.45 4.65
CA LEU A 76 -20.10 -25.70 4.17
C LEU A 76 -21.20 -26.65 3.66
N SER A 77 -22.32 -26.71 4.39
CA SER A 77 -23.48 -27.49 3.94
C SER A 77 -24.12 -26.91 2.69
N PHE A 78 -24.03 -25.61 2.41
CA PHE A 78 -24.53 -24.99 1.18
C PHE A 78 -23.71 -25.46 -0.03
N PHE A 79 -22.38 -25.42 0.06
CA PHE A 79 -21.53 -25.97 -1.00
C PHE A 79 -21.73 -27.48 -1.17
N GLU A 80 -21.90 -28.21 -0.06
CA GLU A 80 -22.23 -29.65 -0.09
C GLU A 80 -23.62 -29.92 -0.70
N THR A 81 -24.63 -29.11 -0.37
CA THR A 81 -26.01 -29.23 -0.87
C THR A 81 -26.10 -28.88 -2.35
N VAL A 82 -25.38 -27.85 -2.80
CA VAL A 82 -25.27 -27.46 -4.22
C VAL A 82 -24.51 -28.52 -5.01
N ASN A 83 -23.44 -29.10 -4.45
CA ASN A 83 -22.67 -30.17 -5.10
C ASN A 83 -23.43 -31.51 -5.16
N ASN A 84 -24.19 -31.84 -4.11
CA ASN A 84 -24.98 -33.07 -3.99
C ASN A 84 -26.42 -32.92 -4.55
N GLN A 85 -26.75 -31.78 -5.19
CA GLN A 85 -28.05 -31.49 -5.80
C GLN A 85 -29.28 -31.58 -4.88
N LYS A 86 -29.10 -31.52 -3.56
CA LYS A 86 -30.19 -31.46 -2.57
C LYS A 86 -30.75 -30.05 -2.42
N ILE A 87 -30.66 -29.24 -3.47
CA ILE A 87 -31.09 -27.82 -3.47
C ILE A 87 -32.58 -27.71 -3.12
N ALA A 88 -33.40 -28.68 -3.54
CA ALA A 88 -34.83 -28.74 -3.21
C ALA A 88 -35.15 -29.09 -1.74
N GLU A 89 -34.17 -29.57 -0.96
CA GLU A 89 -34.36 -29.92 0.46
C GLU A 89 -33.94 -28.78 1.41
N ASN A 90 -33.40 -27.68 0.88
CA ASN A 90 -32.91 -26.55 1.68
C ASN A 90 -33.48 -25.22 1.12
N GLU A 91 -34.55 -24.73 1.76
CA GLU A 91 -35.27 -23.49 1.38
C GLU A 91 -34.31 -22.28 1.24
N GLU A 92 -33.21 -22.27 2.00
CA GLU A 92 -32.23 -21.18 2.00
C GLU A 92 -31.35 -21.20 0.75
N ALA A 93 -31.02 -22.39 0.23
CA ALA A 93 -30.27 -22.54 -1.01
C ALA A 93 -31.14 -22.20 -2.23
N GLN A 94 -32.45 -22.49 -2.15
CA GLN A 94 -33.43 -22.06 -3.15
C GLN A 94 -33.58 -20.55 -3.20
N MET A 95 -33.74 -19.86 -2.06
CA MET A 95 -33.87 -18.39 -2.04
C MET A 95 -32.70 -17.65 -2.72
N LEU A 96 -31.47 -18.16 -2.55
CA LEU A 96 -30.26 -17.58 -3.14
C LEU A 96 -30.13 -17.83 -4.65
N ILE A 97 -30.63 -18.97 -5.13
CA ILE A 97 -30.59 -19.35 -6.56
C ILE A 97 -31.79 -18.77 -7.34
N GLU A 98 -32.96 -18.64 -6.70
CA GLU A 98 -34.18 -18.12 -7.31
C GLU A 98 -34.14 -16.60 -7.54
N ASN A 99 -33.33 -15.86 -6.78
CA ASN A 99 -33.12 -14.42 -6.98
C ASN A 99 -31.70 -14.08 -7.46
N PRO A 100 -31.42 -14.18 -8.78
CA PRO A 100 -30.09 -13.93 -9.34
C PRO A 100 -29.58 -12.51 -9.08
N VAL A 101 -30.47 -11.54 -8.83
CA VAL A 101 -30.10 -10.16 -8.50
C VAL A 101 -29.47 -10.06 -7.12
N HIS A 102 -30.02 -10.75 -6.12
CA HIS A 102 -29.46 -10.77 -4.77
C HIS A 102 -28.10 -11.49 -4.74
N PHE A 103 -27.98 -12.60 -5.45
CA PHE A 103 -26.71 -13.29 -5.60
C PHE A 103 -25.66 -12.43 -6.32
N GLY A 104 -26.06 -11.70 -7.37
CA GLY A 104 -25.18 -10.74 -8.05
C GLY A 104 -24.69 -9.62 -7.12
N TYR A 105 -25.55 -9.08 -6.26
CA TYR A 105 -25.17 -8.07 -5.27
C TYR A 105 -24.21 -8.62 -4.22
N TYR A 106 -24.46 -9.84 -3.72
CA TYR A 106 -23.55 -10.55 -2.83
C TYR A 106 -22.16 -10.71 -3.46
N LEU A 107 -22.08 -11.21 -4.70
CA LEU A 107 -20.80 -11.37 -5.42
C LEU A 107 -20.07 -10.03 -5.57
N LEU A 108 -20.78 -8.94 -5.86
CA LEU A 108 -20.19 -7.61 -5.98
C LEU A 108 -19.53 -7.18 -4.66
N ILE A 109 -20.20 -7.41 -3.53
CA ILE A 109 -19.64 -7.14 -2.20
C ILE A 109 -18.39 -7.97 -1.96
N VAL A 110 -18.44 -9.28 -2.21
CA VAL A 110 -17.29 -10.19 -2.05
C VAL A 110 -16.11 -9.74 -2.92
N TYR A 111 -16.38 -9.31 -4.16
CA TYR A 111 -15.33 -8.85 -5.09
C TYR A 111 -14.73 -7.52 -4.63
N GLY A 112 -15.56 -6.61 -4.13
CA GLY A 112 -15.12 -5.36 -3.53
C GLY A 112 -14.25 -5.60 -2.29
N LEU A 113 -14.69 -6.47 -1.38
CA LEU A 113 -13.92 -6.83 -0.18
C LEU A 113 -12.60 -7.53 -0.54
N SER A 114 -12.61 -8.42 -1.52
CA SER A 114 -11.39 -9.06 -2.04
C SER A 114 -10.40 -8.02 -2.56
N PHE A 115 -10.86 -7.12 -3.43
CA PHE A 115 -9.98 -6.12 -4.04
C PHE A 115 -9.38 -5.19 -2.98
N LEU A 116 -10.22 -4.66 -2.08
CA LEU A 116 -9.81 -3.76 -1.00
C LEU A 116 -8.85 -4.45 -0.02
N SER A 117 -9.16 -5.67 0.39
CA SER A 117 -8.32 -6.42 1.33
C SER A 117 -6.93 -6.69 0.76
N GLY A 118 -6.79 -7.00 -0.54
CA GLY A 118 -5.48 -7.17 -1.18
C GLY A 118 -4.65 -5.88 -1.16
N ILE A 119 -5.25 -4.73 -1.46
CA ILE A 119 -4.57 -3.43 -1.36
C ILE A 119 -4.13 -3.16 0.08
N ILE A 120 -5.04 -3.33 1.04
CA ILE A 120 -4.77 -3.07 2.45
C ILE A 120 -3.63 -3.96 2.96
N PHE A 121 -3.68 -5.27 2.68
CA PHE A 121 -2.62 -6.20 3.07
C PHE A 121 -1.26 -5.84 2.48
N SER A 122 -1.22 -5.53 1.18
CA SER A 122 0.02 -5.10 0.51
C SER A 122 0.60 -3.83 1.13
N ARG A 123 -0.27 -2.84 1.41
CA ARG A 123 0.13 -1.59 2.06
C ARG A 123 0.57 -1.81 3.51
N LEU A 124 -0.07 -2.69 4.27
CA LEU A 124 0.33 -3.01 5.65
C LEU A 124 1.71 -3.67 5.70
N ILE A 125 1.96 -4.66 4.84
CA ILE A 125 3.25 -5.35 4.75
C ILE A 125 4.36 -4.36 4.44
N ARG A 126 4.14 -3.48 3.45
CA ARG A 126 5.12 -2.45 3.05
C ARG A 126 5.28 -1.34 4.10
N ALA A 127 4.18 -0.88 4.71
CA ALA A 127 4.21 0.15 5.75
C ALA A 127 5.00 -0.30 7.00
N TRP A 128 4.88 -1.58 7.36
CA TRP A 128 5.66 -2.18 8.45
C TRP A 128 6.99 -2.77 7.98
N SER A 129 7.33 -2.66 6.69
CA SER A 129 8.55 -3.22 6.10
C SER A 129 8.74 -4.71 6.44
N LEU A 130 7.64 -5.46 6.57
CA LEU A 130 7.67 -6.87 6.97
C LEU A 130 8.32 -7.73 5.88
N ASP A 131 8.20 -7.33 4.61
CA ASP A 131 8.83 -7.96 3.46
C ASP A 131 10.38 -7.95 3.52
N LYS A 132 10.95 -6.95 4.21
CA LYS A 132 12.40 -6.81 4.41
C LYS A 132 12.92 -7.69 5.56
N HIS A 133 12.08 -7.95 6.56
CA HIS A 133 12.44 -8.66 7.78
C HIS A 133 12.09 -10.15 7.74
N ILE A 134 10.96 -10.52 7.11
CA ILE A 134 10.41 -11.87 7.04
C ILE A 134 10.52 -12.37 5.58
N LYS A 135 11.32 -13.42 5.36
CA LYS A 135 11.59 -13.95 4.01
C LYS A 135 10.33 -14.41 3.26
N MET A 136 9.32 -14.94 3.97
CA MET A 136 8.08 -15.44 3.36
C MET A 136 7.20 -14.33 2.77
N LEU A 137 7.26 -13.12 3.34
CA LEU A 137 6.47 -11.97 2.88
C LEU A 137 7.21 -11.14 1.83
N ARG A 138 8.40 -11.58 1.40
CA ARG A 138 9.21 -10.86 0.44
C ARG A 138 8.63 -10.98 -0.96
N PHE A 139 8.52 -9.84 -1.64
CA PHE A 139 8.15 -9.77 -3.04
C PHE A 139 9.24 -10.37 -3.94
N LYS A 140 8.87 -11.01 -5.06
CA LYS A 140 9.82 -11.68 -5.95
C LYS A 140 10.68 -10.73 -6.79
N ASN A 141 10.22 -9.50 -7.00
CA ASN A 141 10.95 -8.47 -7.73
C ASN A 141 12.17 -8.01 -6.91
N GLN A 142 13.30 -8.68 -7.11
CA GLN A 142 14.56 -8.38 -6.41
C GLN A 142 15.16 -7.05 -6.88
N TRP A 143 14.98 -6.73 -8.17
CA TRP A 143 15.51 -5.52 -8.80
C TRP A 143 14.92 -4.26 -8.22
N TYR A 144 13.64 -4.28 -7.82
CA TYR A 144 13.04 -3.19 -7.07
C TYR A 144 13.84 -2.87 -5.79
N TYR A 145 14.16 -3.88 -4.98
CA TYR A 145 14.92 -3.68 -3.74
C TYR A 145 16.36 -3.21 -3.99
N ILE A 146 16.96 -3.62 -5.10
CA ILE A 146 18.28 -3.18 -5.52
C ILE A 146 18.20 -1.71 -5.95
N PHE A 147 17.41 -1.37 -6.97
CA PHE A 147 17.38 0.00 -7.52
C PHE A 147 16.86 1.05 -6.54
N SER A 148 15.93 0.68 -5.64
CA SER A 148 15.47 1.57 -4.56
C SER A 148 16.45 1.66 -3.38
N GLY A 149 17.45 0.78 -3.31
CA GLY A 149 18.40 0.71 -2.19
C GLY A 149 17.82 0.08 -0.92
N GLU A 150 16.58 -0.39 -0.92
CA GLU A 150 15.96 -1.07 0.23
C GLU A 150 16.69 -2.37 0.63
N ILE A 151 17.50 -2.93 -0.28
CA ILE A 151 18.33 -4.11 -0.03
C ILE A 151 19.27 -3.94 1.17
N PHE A 152 19.70 -2.72 1.49
CA PHE A 152 20.54 -2.44 2.66
C PHE A 152 19.84 -2.64 4.00
N GLU A 153 18.50 -2.63 4.04
CA GLU A 153 17.73 -2.88 5.26
C GLU A 153 17.65 -4.37 5.60
N PHE A 154 18.02 -5.27 4.67
CA PHE A 154 17.97 -6.70 4.89
C PHE A 154 19.11 -7.13 5.82
N LYS A 155 18.82 -8.03 6.78
CA LYS A 155 19.78 -8.47 7.82
C LYS A 155 21.19 -8.80 7.30
N LYS A 156 21.28 -9.56 6.19
CA LYS A 156 22.55 -10.01 5.58
C LYS A 156 23.39 -8.84 5.02
N PHE A 157 22.73 -7.88 4.37
CA PHE A 157 23.41 -6.74 3.77
C PHE A 157 23.74 -5.66 4.81
N LYS A 158 22.87 -5.48 5.80
CA LYS A 158 23.11 -4.61 6.95
C LYS A 158 24.34 -5.05 7.73
N SER A 159 24.50 -6.36 8.01
CA SER A 159 25.70 -6.87 8.68
C SER A 159 26.96 -6.66 7.86
N ALA A 160 26.91 -6.92 6.54
CA ALA A 160 28.06 -6.72 5.66
C ALA A 160 28.45 -5.24 5.55
N ALA A 161 27.48 -4.33 5.43
CA ALA A 161 27.72 -2.88 5.39
C ALA A 161 28.36 -2.38 6.68
N ASN A 162 27.92 -2.89 7.84
CA ASN A 162 28.52 -2.58 9.14
C ASN A 162 29.98 -3.04 9.22
N ILE A 163 30.29 -4.26 8.77
CA ILE A 163 31.66 -4.80 8.76
C ILE A 163 32.57 -3.99 7.83
N LEU A 164 32.05 -3.54 6.68
CA LEU A 164 32.80 -2.78 5.69
C LEU A 164 32.94 -1.29 6.03
N GLY A 165 32.48 -0.83 7.19
CA GLY A 165 32.51 0.59 7.58
C GLY A 165 31.66 1.50 6.68
N LYS A 166 30.77 0.94 5.87
CA LYS A 166 29.86 1.68 4.98
C LYS A 166 28.49 1.97 5.62
N ALA A 167 28.30 1.48 6.84
CA ALA A 167 27.13 1.83 7.64
C ALA A 167 27.10 3.33 7.89
N SER A 168 25.88 3.88 7.92
CA SER A 168 25.58 5.26 8.30
C SER A 168 26.45 5.71 9.49
N GLU A 169 27.53 6.44 9.20
CA GLU A 169 28.30 7.14 10.21
C GLU A 169 27.35 8.14 10.89
N ASN A 170 27.35 8.14 12.22
CA ASN A 170 26.63 9.10 13.05
C ASN A 170 25.08 9.04 13.01
N GLY A 171 24.50 7.86 12.78
CA GLY A 171 23.05 7.65 12.97
C GLY A 171 22.13 8.39 12.00
N LYS A 172 22.68 9.02 10.95
CA LYS A 172 21.92 9.69 9.89
C LYS A 172 21.54 8.69 8.81
N LYS A 173 20.25 8.35 8.70
CA LYS A 173 19.76 7.44 7.66
C LYS A 173 20.09 8.03 6.28
N LYS A 174 21.04 7.42 5.57
CA LYS A 174 21.35 7.80 4.18
C LYS A 174 20.20 7.30 3.31
N ILE A 175 19.47 8.24 2.70
CA ILE A 175 18.36 7.92 1.80
C ILE A 175 18.96 7.82 0.39
N VAL A 176 18.63 6.74 -0.30
CA VAL A 176 18.97 6.57 -1.71
C VAL A 176 18.02 7.45 -2.52
N GLU A 177 18.54 8.45 -3.22
CA GLU A 177 17.74 9.29 -4.11
C GLU A 177 17.66 8.71 -5.51
N LEU A 178 18.80 8.27 -6.04
CA LEU A 178 18.93 7.73 -7.40
C LEU A 178 19.91 6.56 -7.42
N SER A 179 19.62 5.56 -8.24
CA SER A 179 20.57 4.50 -8.56
C SER A 179 21.21 4.79 -9.92
N LYS A 180 22.53 4.82 -9.93
CA LYS A 180 23.35 4.85 -11.13
C LYS A 180 23.79 3.43 -11.43
N VAL A 181 23.65 3.01 -12.68
CA VAL A 181 24.04 1.68 -13.12
C VAL A 181 25.13 1.77 -14.16
N ASP A 182 26.05 0.82 -14.07
CA ASP A 182 27.01 0.56 -15.13
C ASP A 182 26.79 -0.88 -15.62
N VAL A 183 26.46 -1.02 -16.90
CA VAL A 183 25.97 -2.25 -17.51
C VAL A 183 26.92 -2.70 -18.61
N LEU A 184 27.33 -3.97 -18.55
CA LEU A 184 28.13 -4.61 -19.59
C LEU A 184 27.25 -5.55 -20.41
N ILE A 185 27.15 -5.30 -21.71
CA ILE A 185 26.35 -6.11 -22.65
C ILE A 185 27.26 -6.74 -23.69
N SER A 186 27.02 -8.00 -24.00
CA SER A 186 27.70 -8.68 -25.10
C SER A 186 26.84 -8.63 -26.36
N ASN A 187 27.36 -8.06 -27.44
CA ASN A 187 26.66 -7.98 -28.71
C ASN A 187 27.54 -8.61 -29.79
N GLY A 188 27.21 -9.85 -30.19
CA GLY A 188 27.91 -10.54 -31.29
C GLY A 188 29.41 -10.75 -31.08
N GLY A 189 29.90 -10.78 -29.83
CA GLY A 189 31.32 -10.96 -29.48
C GLY A 189 32.04 -9.69 -29.03
N GLU A 190 31.46 -8.51 -29.25
CA GLU A 190 31.95 -7.26 -28.68
C GLU A 190 31.22 -6.94 -27.38
N ASN A 191 31.97 -6.53 -26.36
CA ASN A 191 31.40 -6.12 -25.09
C ASN A 191 31.29 -4.60 -25.05
N GLU A 192 30.07 -4.09 -24.92
CA GLU A 192 29.77 -2.67 -24.83
C GLU A 192 29.41 -2.31 -23.40
N PHE A 193 29.94 -1.20 -22.91
CA PHE A 193 29.71 -0.73 -21.55
C PHE A 193 28.90 0.56 -21.57
N TYR A 194 27.79 0.54 -20.83
CA TYR A 194 26.82 1.63 -20.73
C TYR A 194 26.75 2.11 -19.28
N SER A 195 26.55 3.40 -19.06
CA SER A 195 26.36 3.99 -17.73
C SER A 195 25.28 5.06 -17.77
N GLY A 196 24.40 5.08 -16.77
CA GLY A 196 23.31 6.05 -16.66
C GLY A 196 22.55 5.93 -15.33
N TYR A 197 21.56 6.80 -15.12
CA TYR A 197 20.67 6.76 -13.96
C TYR A 197 19.41 5.97 -14.27
N VAL A 198 19.03 5.04 -13.39
CA VAL A 198 17.84 4.19 -13.60
C VAL A 198 16.59 5.00 -13.33
N VAL A 199 15.69 5.02 -14.31
CA VAL A 199 14.34 5.61 -14.19
C VAL A 199 13.29 4.55 -13.96
N ASP A 200 13.31 3.50 -14.79
CA ASP A 200 12.40 2.35 -14.72
C ASP A 200 13.10 1.12 -15.30
N TYR A 201 12.47 -0.04 -15.21
CA TYR A 201 12.95 -1.31 -15.72
C TYR A 201 11.79 -2.27 -15.98
N ASP A 202 11.89 -3.09 -17.01
CA ASP A 202 10.97 -4.20 -17.23
C ASP A 202 11.56 -5.51 -16.70
N LEU A 203 10.69 -6.37 -16.21
CA LEU A 203 11.04 -7.73 -15.83
C LEU A 203 10.65 -8.68 -16.96
N LEU A 204 11.43 -9.74 -17.12
CA LEU A 204 11.08 -10.80 -18.04
C LEU A 204 9.77 -11.45 -17.58
N PRO A 205 8.73 -11.54 -18.43
CA PRO A 205 7.43 -12.13 -18.06
C PRO A 205 7.54 -13.51 -17.41
N SER A 206 8.37 -14.37 -18.01
CA SER A 206 8.55 -15.76 -17.62
C SER A 206 9.33 -15.95 -16.32
N ASP A 207 10.25 -15.02 -16.01
CA ASP A 207 11.04 -15.04 -14.79
C ASP A 207 11.22 -13.63 -14.22
N PRO A 208 10.43 -13.24 -13.19
CA PRO A 208 10.53 -11.91 -12.58
C PRO A 208 11.84 -11.67 -11.83
N SER A 209 12.72 -12.67 -11.75
CA SER A 209 14.09 -12.52 -11.23
C SER A 209 15.02 -11.89 -12.27
N LYS A 210 14.64 -11.85 -13.55
CA LYS A 210 15.46 -11.33 -14.65
C LYS A 210 14.91 -10.02 -15.19
N LEU A 211 15.83 -9.14 -15.59
CA LEU A 211 15.50 -7.89 -16.29
C LEU A 211 15.30 -8.18 -17.78
N ASP A 212 14.34 -7.48 -18.37
CA ASP A 212 14.09 -7.46 -19.81
C ASP A 212 14.64 -6.16 -20.42
N ASN A 213 14.15 -5.02 -19.94
CA ASN A 213 14.60 -3.69 -20.35
C ASN A 213 15.03 -2.85 -19.15
N LEU A 214 15.96 -1.93 -19.38
CA LEU A 214 16.40 -0.94 -18.41
C LEU A 214 16.32 0.46 -19.03
N TYR A 215 15.61 1.37 -18.36
CA TYR A 215 15.40 2.73 -18.82
C TYR A 215 16.36 3.67 -18.09
N LEU A 216 17.25 4.29 -18.86
CA LEU A 216 18.35 5.11 -18.35
C LEU A 216 18.22 6.58 -18.76
N MET A 217 18.46 7.48 -17.81
CA MET A 217 18.70 8.90 -18.06
C MET A 217 20.20 9.22 -18.02
N ASP A 218 20.60 10.29 -18.71
CA ASP A 218 22.00 10.71 -18.89
C ASP A 218 22.92 9.55 -19.29
N ALA A 219 22.41 8.73 -20.21
CA ALA A 219 23.09 7.54 -20.65
C ALA A 219 24.37 7.87 -21.41
N SER A 220 25.37 7.03 -21.20
CA SER A 220 26.68 7.18 -21.82
C SER A 220 27.23 5.81 -22.18
N ARG A 221 27.90 5.75 -23.31
CA ARG A 221 28.61 4.57 -23.79
C ARG A 221 30.10 4.79 -23.67
N TYR A 222 30.82 3.75 -23.29
CA TYR A 222 32.27 3.76 -23.31
C TYR A 222 32.78 3.15 -24.60
N THR A 223 33.71 3.85 -25.26
CA THR A 223 34.40 3.36 -26.46
C THR A 223 35.89 3.29 -26.17
N LEU A 224 36.51 2.16 -26.52
CA LEU A 224 37.96 2.02 -26.48
C LEU A 224 38.55 2.79 -27.66
N LYS A 225 39.39 3.78 -27.39
CA LYS A 225 40.22 4.43 -28.41
C LYS A 225 41.66 3.95 -28.27
N GLU A 226 42.22 3.53 -29.40
CA GLU A 226 43.66 3.35 -29.52
C GLU A 226 44.29 4.73 -29.76
N VAL A 227 45.15 5.15 -28.84
CA VAL A 227 45.92 6.38 -29.01
C VAL A 227 47.03 6.09 -30.01
N LYS A 228 46.85 6.51 -31.27
CA LYS A 228 47.91 6.43 -32.28
C LYS A 228 48.99 7.46 -31.94
N ASN A 229 50.12 7.00 -31.43
CA ASN A 229 51.33 7.81 -31.36
C ASN A 229 52.18 7.46 -32.57
N HIS A 230 52.41 8.41 -33.49
CA HIS A 230 53.08 8.16 -34.77
C HIS A 230 54.53 7.65 -34.66
N ASN A 231 55.12 7.57 -33.46
CA ASN A 231 56.57 7.37 -33.26
C ASN A 231 56.98 6.23 -32.30
N SER A 232 56.12 5.25 -31.92
CA SER A 232 56.57 4.15 -31.04
C SER A 232 56.01 2.77 -31.39
N ALA A 233 56.89 1.77 -31.44
CA ALA A 233 56.60 0.37 -31.80
C ALA A 233 55.96 -0.49 -30.68
N PHE A 234 55.46 0.13 -29.60
CA PHE A 234 54.84 -0.57 -28.48
C PHE A 234 53.31 -0.48 -28.56
N THR A 235 52.64 -1.60 -28.26
CA THR A 235 51.19 -1.72 -28.13
C THR A 235 50.65 -0.65 -27.18
N HIS A 236 49.85 0.26 -27.72
CA HIS A 236 49.35 1.43 -27.01
C HIS A 236 48.39 1.05 -25.86
N PRO A 237 48.38 1.80 -24.74
CA PRO A 237 47.34 1.65 -23.74
C PRO A 237 45.99 2.05 -24.37
N LYS A 238 45.01 1.14 -24.32
CA LYS A 238 43.64 1.43 -24.73
C LYS A 238 43.03 2.39 -23.71
N ILE A 239 42.70 3.62 -24.12
CA ILE A 239 42.04 4.58 -23.25
C ILE A 239 40.53 4.45 -23.47
N SER A 240 39.79 4.35 -22.37
CA SER A 240 38.33 4.32 -22.39
C SER A 240 37.80 5.75 -22.43
N GLU A 241 37.10 6.11 -23.50
CA GLU A 241 36.45 7.41 -23.65
C GLU A 241 34.94 7.28 -23.39
N LYS A 242 34.41 8.11 -22.49
CA LYS A 242 32.97 8.18 -22.19
C LYS A 242 32.29 9.11 -23.19
N LYS A 243 31.38 8.58 -24.00
CA LYS A 243 30.57 9.35 -24.95
C LYS A 243 29.11 9.41 -24.47
N PRO A 244 28.52 10.62 -24.34
CA PRO A 244 27.11 10.73 -24.01
C PRO A 244 26.25 10.21 -25.18
N ILE A 245 25.16 9.53 -24.85
CA ILE A 245 24.16 9.12 -25.82
C ILE A 245 23.10 10.24 -25.87
N PRO A 246 22.84 10.85 -27.03
CA PRO A 246 21.82 11.89 -27.13
C PRO A 246 20.42 11.30 -26.90
N GLY A 247 19.57 12.03 -26.18
CA GLY A 247 18.19 11.65 -25.87
C GLY A 247 17.87 11.82 -24.39
N GLU A 248 16.57 11.82 -24.07
CA GLU A 248 16.09 11.95 -22.68
C GLU A 248 16.04 10.60 -21.96
N ILE A 249 15.62 9.54 -22.67
CA ILE A 249 15.50 8.19 -22.14
C ILE A 249 16.19 7.23 -23.11
N PHE A 250 17.15 6.46 -22.59
CA PHE A 250 17.82 5.39 -23.30
C PHE A 250 17.31 4.03 -22.80
N VAL A 251 16.77 3.23 -23.71
CA VAL A 251 16.25 1.89 -23.39
C VAL A 251 17.30 0.85 -23.73
N LEU A 252 17.72 0.11 -22.71
CA LEU A 252 18.75 -0.91 -22.84
C LEU A 252 18.12 -2.30 -22.69
N ASN A 253 18.24 -3.11 -23.75
CA ASN A 253 17.78 -4.49 -23.74
C ASN A 253 18.78 -5.36 -22.94
N MET A 254 18.28 -6.09 -21.96
CA MET A 254 19.07 -6.85 -20.99
C MET A 254 19.21 -8.34 -21.36
N CYS A 255 18.75 -8.77 -22.54
CA CYS A 255 18.85 -10.16 -23.02
C CYS A 255 20.29 -10.69 -23.00
N ASN A 256 21.27 -9.85 -23.32
CA ASN A 256 22.69 -10.20 -23.36
C ASN A 256 23.50 -9.55 -22.23
N LEU A 257 22.87 -9.35 -21.07
CA LEU A 257 23.53 -8.82 -19.88
C LEU A 257 24.65 -9.76 -19.42
N VAL A 258 25.88 -9.23 -19.37
CA VAL A 258 27.03 -9.95 -18.79
C VAL A 258 27.18 -9.61 -17.31
N ASN A 259 27.15 -8.31 -16.98
CA ASN A 259 27.30 -7.84 -15.61
C ASN A 259 26.64 -6.47 -15.41
N ILE A 260 26.23 -6.19 -14.18
CA ILE A 260 25.68 -4.90 -13.76
C ILE A 260 26.29 -4.49 -12.43
N ASN A 261 26.79 -3.26 -12.39
CA ASN A 261 27.19 -2.60 -11.16
C ASN A 261 26.14 -1.53 -10.81
N VAL A 262 25.71 -1.49 -9.55
CA VAL A 262 24.74 -0.49 -9.06
C VAL A 262 25.41 0.37 -8.00
N SER A 263 25.46 1.67 -8.27
CA SER A 263 25.95 2.70 -7.36
C SER A 263 24.79 3.57 -6.91
N TYR A 264 24.82 4.03 -5.67
CA TYR A 264 23.73 4.82 -5.10
C TYR A 264 24.18 6.26 -4.87
N LEU A 265 23.39 7.21 -5.38
CA LEU A 265 23.51 8.61 -4.99
C LEU A 265 22.80 8.76 -3.64
N LEU A 266 23.59 8.99 -2.60
CA LEU A 266 23.10 9.13 -1.24
C LEU A 266 22.95 10.61 -0.91
N SER A 267 21.79 10.96 -0.37
CA SER A 267 21.55 12.29 0.16
C SER A 267 21.54 12.25 1.67
N GLU A 268 22.36 13.09 2.27
CA GLU A 268 22.31 13.36 3.70
C GLU A 268 21.22 14.38 3.95
N LYS A 269 19.95 13.95 3.90
CA LYS A 269 18.87 14.78 4.41
C LYS A 269 19.07 14.91 5.93
N GLY A 270 19.59 16.07 6.34
CA GLY A 270 19.84 16.46 7.74
C GLY A 270 18.58 16.70 8.57
N TYR A 271 17.47 16.01 8.26
CA TYR A 271 16.24 16.11 9.02
C TYR A 271 16.19 14.97 10.02
N THR A 272 15.94 15.31 11.29
CA THR A 272 15.59 14.35 12.34
C THR A 272 14.26 13.69 11.95
N GLU A 273 14.38 12.59 11.21
CA GLU A 273 13.24 11.83 10.72
C GLU A 273 12.47 11.28 11.93
N GLN A 274 11.24 11.76 12.12
CA GLN A 274 10.37 11.27 13.19
C GLN A 274 10.14 9.76 12.96
N LYS A 275 10.37 8.94 13.98
CA LYS A 275 10.27 7.47 13.87
C LYS A 275 8.92 7.08 13.24
N ALA A 276 8.93 6.12 12.32
CA ALA A 276 7.73 5.69 11.57
C ALA A 276 6.55 5.32 12.47
N TRP A 277 6.80 4.71 13.64
CA TRP A 277 5.77 4.39 14.64
C TRP A 277 5.07 5.63 15.19
N ILE A 278 5.79 6.75 15.36
CA ILE A 278 5.22 8.01 15.84
C ILE A 278 4.32 8.60 14.75
N LYS A 279 4.79 8.61 13.48
CA LYS A 279 3.96 9.06 12.34
C LYS A 279 2.68 8.22 12.20
N PHE A 280 2.76 6.92 12.46
CA PHE A 280 1.61 6.02 12.48
C PHE A 280 0.67 6.33 13.64
N LEU A 281 1.18 6.53 14.85
CA LEU A 281 0.41 6.87 16.03
C LEU A 281 -0.32 8.22 15.86
N CYS A 282 0.35 9.24 15.32
CA CYS A 282 -0.26 10.53 14.98
C CYS A 282 -1.39 10.37 13.94
N ARG A 283 -1.19 9.51 12.93
CA ARG A 283 -2.21 9.25 11.92
C ARG A 283 -3.44 8.55 12.51
N ILE A 284 -3.22 7.53 13.35
CA ILE A 284 -4.31 6.85 14.06
C ILE A 284 -5.05 7.84 14.96
N LEU A 285 -4.32 8.65 15.71
CA LEU A 285 -4.90 9.66 16.60
C LEU A 285 -5.79 10.63 15.81
N ASN A 286 -5.33 11.15 14.67
CA ASN A 286 -6.13 12.02 13.80
C ASN A 286 -7.40 11.30 13.27
N ILE A 287 -7.32 10.01 12.93
CA ILE A 287 -8.50 9.23 12.49
C ILE A 287 -9.49 9.05 13.64
N ILE A 288 -9.01 8.73 14.85
CA ILE A 288 -9.84 8.60 16.04
C ILE A 288 -10.53 9.93 16.36
N ILE A 289 -9.80 11.04 16.34
CA ILE A 289 -10.34 12.39 16.54
C ILE A 289 -11.42 12.71 15.51
N LEU A 290 -11.15 12.46 14.22
CA LEU A 290 -12.13 12.69 13.16
C LEU A 290 -13.39 11.85 13.36
N THR A 291 -13.22 10.58 13.76
CA THR A 291 -14.34 9.68 14.05
C THR A 291 -15.15 10.20 15.23
N LEU A 292 -14.49 10.63 16.31
CA LEU A 292 -15.14 11.23 17.47
C LEU A 292 -15.94 12.49 17.09
N ILE A 293 -15.37 13.37 16.26
CA ILE A 293 -16.05 14.57 15.74
C ILE A 293 -17.32 14.20 14.95
N VAL A 294 -17.26 13.20 14.08
CA VAL A 294 -18.44 12.78 13.30
C VAL A 294 -19.48 12.13 14.22
N THR A 295 -19.05 11.28 15.15
CA THR A 295 -19.96 10.60 16.07
C THR A 295 -20.58 11.53 17.12
N SER A 296 -19.94 12.65 17.46
CA SER A 296 -20.46 13.60 18.46
C SER A 296 -21.66 14.41 17.96
N ILE A 297 -21.86 14.51 16.64
CA ILE A 297 -23.03 15.17 16.05
C ILE A 297 -24.33 14.51 16.53
N PHE A 298 -24.38 13.17 16.55
CA PHE A 298 -25.59 12.43 16.91
C PHE A 298 -26.10 12.70 18.34
N PRO A 299 -25.30 12.52 19.41
CA PRO A 299 -25.76 12.70 20.78
C PRO A 299 -26.09 14.15 21.16
N ILE A 300 -25.56 15.13 20.40
CA ILE A 300 -25.85 16.56 20.60
C ILE A 300 -27.22 16.94 20.04
N PHE A 301 -27.60 16.39 18.87
CA PHE A 301 -28.88 16.72 18.24
C PHE A 301 -30.02 15.76 18.63
N TYR A 302 -29.69 14.52 18.98
CA TYR A 302 -30.67 13.47 19.30
C TYR A 302 -30.42 12.90 20.70
N PRO A 303 -31.45 12.82 21.55
CA PRO A 303 -31.31 12.24 22.88
C PRO A 303 -31.10 10.72 22.79
N PHE A 304 -30.09 10.22 23.47
CA PHE A 304 -29.88 8.78 23.66
C PHE A 304 -30.53 8.30 24.96
N GLU A 305 -31.44 7.33 24.86
CA GLU A 305 -32.16 6.75 26.01
C GLU A 305 -31.22 6.09 27.04
N SER A 306 -30.01 5.69 26.61
CA SER A 306 -29.01 5.07 27.48
C SER A 306 -28.30 6.05 28.43
N ILE A 307 -28.40 7.36 28.21
CA ILE A 307 -27.72 8.38 29.01
C ILE A 307 -28.70 9.00 30.01
N GLN A 308 -28.75 8.45 31.22
CA GLN A 308 -29.65 8.90 32.31
C GLN A 308 -29.08 10.09 33.12
N ASN A 309 -28.35 11.00 32.47
CA ASN A 309 -27.78 12.16 33.14
C ASN A 309 -28.79 13.33 33.14
N GLU A 310 -29.12 13.85 34.33
CA GLU A 310 -30.08 14.95 34.51
C GLU A 310 -29.72 16.20 33.68
N TYR A 311 -28.43 16.56 33.60
CA TYR A 311 -27.96 17.70 32.80
C TYR A 311 -28.12 17.47 31.29
N TYR A 312 -27.95 16.23 30.83
CA TYR A 312 -28.11 15.89 29.42
C TYR A 312 -29.59 15.94 29.00
N VAL A 313 -30.48 15.47 29.87
CA VAL A 313 -31.94 15.54 29.65
C VAL A 313 -32.40 17.01 29.66
N LEU A 314 -31.97 17.81 30.64
CA LEU A 314 -32.27 19.24 30.69
C LEU A 314 -31.74 20.00 29.47
N PHE A 315 -30.52 19.69 29.02
CA PHE A 315 -29.95 20.27 27.80
C PHE A 315 -30.84 19.96 26.58
N HIS A 316 -31.28 18.72 26.39
CA HIS A 316 -32.12 18.39 25.25
C HIS A 316 -33.54 18.98 25.31
N GLN A 317 -34.07 19.21 26.51
CA GLN A 317 -35.38 19.82 26.75
C GLN A 317 -35.38 21.33 26.56
N ASN A 318 -34.32 22.02 27.03
CA ASN A 318 -34.30 23.49 27.10
C ASN A 318 -33.43 24.14 26.02
N ALA A 319 -32.42 23.45 25.49
CA ALA A 319 -31.51 24.04 24.52
C ALA A 319 -32.19 24.24 23.16
N SER A 320 -32.09 25.45 22.63
CA SER A 320 -32.51 25.74 21.27
C SER A 320 -31.61 25.03 20.26
N TRP A 321 -32.06 24.95 19.00
CA TRP A 321 -31.22 24.42 17.92
C TRP A 321 -29.90 25.21 17.77
N PHE A 322 -29.91 26.51 18.08
CA PHE A 322 -28.72 27.35 18.02
C PHE A 322 -27.72 27.02 19.13
N ASP A 323 -28.19 26.77 20.36
CA ASP A 323 -27.33 26.37 21.48
C ASP A 323 -26.66 25.01 21.22
N LYS A 324 -27.39 24.08 20.58
CA LYS A 324 -26.85 22.79 20.13
C LYS A 324 -25.75 22.96 19.08
N LEU A 325 -25.91 23.91 18.15
CA LEU A 325 -24.89 24.23 17.14
C LEU A 325 -23.65 24.86 17.77
N LEU A 326 -23.81 25.79 18.72
CA LEU A 326 -22.71 26.37 19.47
C LEU A 326 -21.95 25.30 20.29
N PHE A 327 -22.68 24.40 20.96
CA PHE A 327 -22.08 23.30 21.71
C PHE A 327 -21.33 22.32 20.80
N LEU A 328 -21.88 22.01 19.61
CA LEU A 328 -21.16 21.22 18.61
C LEU A 328 -19.88 21.94 18.16
N GLY A 329 -19.95 23.24 17.87
CA GLY A 329 -18.77 24.04 17.52
C GLY A 329 -17.69 23.96 18.58
N PHE A 330 -18.07 24.09 19.85
CA PHE A 330 -17.17 23.94 21.00
C PHE A 330 -16.58 22.53 21.10
N ALA A 331 -17.38 21.48 20.91
CA ALA A 331 -16.92 20.09 20.95
C ALA A 331 -15.93 19.76 19.81
N ILE A 332 -16.24 20.18 18.57
CA ILE A 332 -15.34 20.04 17.41
C ILE A 332 -14.02 20.74 17.71
N PHE A 333 -14.08 21.91 18.33
CA PHE A 333 -12.90 22.69 18.67
C PHE A 333 -12.01 22.00 19.70
N LEU A 334 -12.60 21.53 20.81
CA LEU A 334 -11.92 20.75 21.84
C LEU A 334 -11.21 19.53 21.27
N LEU A 335 -11.94 18.77 20.45
CA LEU A 335 -11.42 17.57 19.81
C LEU A 335 -10.36 17.90 18.74
N GLY A 336 -10.42 19.09 18.15
CA GLY A 336 -9.50 19.57 17.13
C GLY A 336 -8.12 20.02 17.63
N LEU A 337 -7.99 20.44 18.89
CA LEU A 337 -6.72 20.89 19.49
C LEU A 337 -5.54 19.88 19.35
N PRO A 338 -5.74 18.57 19.57
CA PRO A 338 -4.69 17.58 19.39
C PRO A 338 -4.42 17.17 17.93
N ILE A 339 -5.16 17.69 16.95
CA ILE A 339 -4.93 17.35 15.53
C ILE A 339 -3.55 17.83 15.12
N MET A 340 -2.72 16.89 14.69
CA MET A 340 -1.38 17.21 14.22
C MET A 340 -1.38 17.43 12.71
N ASN A 341 -0.75 18.52 12.29
CA ASN A 341 -0.58 18.84 10.88
C ASN A 341 0.62 18.10 10.31
N LYS A 342 0.43 17.49 9.13
CA LYS A 342 1.50 16.85 8.39
C LYS A 342 2.20 17.90 7.54
N ASP A 343 3.47 18.16 7.85
CA ASP A 343 4.32 18.99 7.01
C ASP A 343 4.49 18.34 5.62
N LYS A 344 4.28 19.12 4.55
CA LYS A 344 4.34 18.66 3.16
C LYS A 344 5.77 18.32 2.73
N GLU A 345 6.78 18.99 3.28
CA GLU A 345 8.18 18.82 2.87
C GLU A 345 8.87 17.71 3.67
N THR A 346 8.66 17.68 4.99
CA THR A 346 9.33 16.71 5.87
C THR A 346 8.48 15.46 6.15
N GLY A 347 7.17 15.54 5.94
CA GLY A 347 6.23 14.48 6.30
C GLY A 347 6.17 14.19 7.80
N ASN A 348 6.69 15.08 8.64
CA ASN A 348 6.61 15.01 10.09
C ASN A 348 5.30 15.61 10.57
N TYR A 349 4.79 15.08 11.69
CA TYR A 349 3.63 15.65 12.35
C TYR A 349 4.10 16.66 13.37
N THR A 350 3.72 17.92 13.17
CA THR A 350 4.00 19.00 14.10
C THR A 350 2.70 19.63 14.55
N ASN A 351 2.67 20.05 15.81
CA ASN A 351 1.62 20.91 16.32
C ASN A 351 2.27 22.26 16.59
N SER A 352 1.88 23.29 15.83
CA SER A 352 2.44 24.62 16.03
C SER A 352 1.83 25.21 17.29
N TRP A 353 2.63 25.51 18.31
CA TRP A 353 2.16 26.18 19.53
C TRP A 353 1.43 27.50 19.25
N LYS A 354 1.74 28.14 18.11
CA LYS A 354 1.02 29.33 17.63
C LYS A 354 -0.40 28.99 17.18
N GLU A 355 -0.59 27.86 16.50
CA GLU A 355 -1.92 27.37 16.10
C GLU A 355 -2.73 26.95 17.32
N VAL A 356 -2.13 26.22 18.26
CA VAL A 356 -2.78 25.84 19.53
C VAL A 356 -3.19 27.10 20.33
N GLY A 357 -2.30 28.08 20.45
CA GLY A 357 -2.59 29.32 21.19
C GLY A 357 -3.69 30.17 20.54
N MET A 358 -3.65 30.33 19.21
CA MET A 358 -4.70 31.02 18.46
C MET A 358 -6.03 30.28 18.59
N ASN A 359 -5.98 28.95 18.58
CA ASN A 359 -7.16 28.13 18.76
C ASN A 359 -7.77 28.32 20.16
N SER A 360 -6.97 28.24 21.23
CA SER A 360 -7.46 28.45 22.60
C SER A 360 -8.13 29.83 22.81
N LEU A 361 -7.69 30.86 22.10
CA LEU A 361 -8.36 32.18 22.12
C LEU A 361 -9.75 32.15 21.48
N PHE A 362 -9.89 31.51 20.31
CA PHE A 362 -11.21 31.32 19.68
C PHE A 362 -12.16 30.49 20.55
N MET A 363 -11.63 29.46 21.22
CA MET A 363 -12.39 28.65 22.16
C MET A 363 -12.99 29.47 23.30
N LEU A 364 -12.19 30.37 23.88
CA LEU A 364 -12.60 31.23 24.97
C LEU A 364 -13.72 32.19 24.50
N GLY A 365 -13.63 32.68 23.26
CA GLY A 365 -14.69 33.44 22.60
C GLY A 365 -15.99 32.64 22.45
N PHE A 366 -15.93 31.40 21.92
CA PHE A 366 -17.10 30.53 21.76
C PHE A 366 -17.73 30.13 23.10
N ALA A 367 -16.92 29.84 24.12
CA ALA A 367 -17.41 29.52 25.45
C ALA A 367 -18.17 30.69 26.09
N ILE A 368 -17.64 31.91 25.96
CA ILE A 368 -18.34 33.12 26.41
C ILE A 368 -19.66 33.28 25.65
N LEU A 369 -19.66 33.11 24.32
CA LEU A 369 -20.84 33.29 23.49
C LEU A 369 -21.93 32.24 23.79
N PHE A 370 -21.53 30.99 24.06
CA PHE A 370 -22.44 29.94 24.51
C PHE A 370 -23.03 30.25 25.90
N CYS A 371 -22.20 30.66 26.87
CA CYS A 371 -22.69 31.04 28.19
C CYS A 371 -23.65 32.24 28.12
N LEU A 372 -23.37 33.23 27.26
CA LEU A 372 -24.26 34.36 27.06
C LEU A 372 -25.58 33.92 26.40
N SER A 373 -25.54 33.06 25.38
CA SER A 373 -26.75 32.55 24.73
C SER A 373 -27.65 31.75 25.68
N PHE A 374 -27.05 30.84 26.46
CA PHE A 374 -27.78 29.84 27.24
C PHE A 374 -28.24 30.33 28.62
N PHE A 375 -27.61 31.38 29.19
CA PHE A 375 -27.97 31.89 30.53
C PHE A 375 -28.66 33.26 30.53
N LEU A 376 -28.63 34.04 29.43
CA LEU A 376 -29.34 35.33 29.34
C LEU A 376 -30.70 35.25 28.63
N PHE A 377 -30.98 34.17 27.91
CA PHE A 377 -32.27 33.87 27.26
C PHE A 377 -32.82 32.58 27.82
#